data_AF-A0A1G0JEU7-F1
#
_entry.id   AF-A0A1G0JEU7-F1
#
_cell.length_a   1.000
_cell.length_b   1.000
_cell.length_c   1.000
_cell.angle_alpha   90.00
_cell.angle_beta   90.00
_cell.angle_gamma   90.00
#
_symmetry.space_group_name_H-M   'P 1'
#
loop_
_entity.id
_entity.type
_entity.pdbx_description
1 polymer ?
#
loop_
_entity_poly.entity_id
_entity_poly.type
_entity_poly.pdbx_seq_one_letter_code
_entity_poly.pdbx_strand_id
1 'polypeptide(L)'
;MKYIFPVLVLLASITACDSDIDTENTDIGSVQEKHTLHAISSEKLRVIMQDMYSSAYKSGVPDLQDGKMSEEKMADLIEAVEELLFHAELLSTGQPSVKLNETELATFRAMAGQLYTEALNLQQLTEYYDYHAIEPAYERLNQTCIACHNLFRNK
;
A
#
# COMPACT_ATOMS: atom_id res chain seq x y z
N MET A 1 -84.38 10.64 -30.62
CA MET A 1 -84.42 9.21 -30.21
C MET A 1 -82.97 8.78 -29.99
N LYS A 2 -82.57 8.50 -28.74
CA LYS A 2 -82.30 7.15 -28.20
C LYS A 2 -81.00 6.55 -28.80
N TYR A 3 -79.91 6.16 -28.12
CA TYR A 3 -79.57 5.78 -26.74
C TYR A 3 -78.02 5.90 -26.56
N ILE A 4 -77.48 6.38 -25.43
CA ILE A 4 -76.82 5.66 -24.31
C ILE A 4 -75.40 5.06 -24.62
N PHE A 5 -74.42 5.55 -23.83
CA PHE A 5 -73.04 5.06 -23.48
C PHE A 5 -73.00 3.55 -23.08
N PRO A 6 -71.91 2.97 -22.50
CA PRO A 6 -70.45 3.05 -22.69
C PRO A 6 -69.84 1.64 -22.87
N VAL A 7 -68.61 1.49 -23.40
CA VAL A 7 -67.73 0.38 -22.94
C VAL A 7 -66.30 0.89 -22.79
N LEU A 8 -65.85 0.74 -21.57
CA LEU A 8 -64.57 1.04 -20.97
C LEU A 8 -63.64 -0.17 -21.19
N VAL A 9 -62.47 0.06 -21.77
CA VAL A 9 -61.31 -0.84 -21.60
C VAL A 9 -60.08 0.00 -21.31
N LEU A 10 -59.74 0.01 -20.02
CA LEU A 10 -58.44 0.34 -19.44
C LEU A 10 -57.33 -0.50 -20.08
N LEU A 11 -56.10 0.05 -20.14
CA LEU A 11 -54.75 -0.58 -20.03
C LEU A 11 -53.79 0.17 -20.98
N ALA A 12 -52.60 0.65 -20.60
CA ALA A 12 -51.91 0.83 -19.34
C ALA A 12 -50.82 1.89 -19.61
N SER A 13 -50.71 2.90 -18.76
CA SER A 13 -49.61 3.87 -18.84
C SER A 13 -48.32 3.17 -18.42
N ILE A 14 -47.37 3.03 -19.33
CA ILE A 14 -46.01 2.64 -18.98
C ILE A 14 -45.33 3.91 -18.44
N THR A 15 -45.43 4.11 -17.13
CA THR A 15 -44.53 5.01 -16.41
C THR A 15 -43.15 4.38 -16.52
N ALA A 16 -42.26 4.98 -17.30
CA ALA A 16 -40.83 4.73 -17.18
C ALA A 16 -40.43 5.25 -15.79
N CYS A 17 -40.19 4.33 -14.87
CA CYS A 17 -39.47 4.62 -13.64
C CYS A 17 -38.04 4.97 -14.05
N ASP A 18 -37.74 6.26 -14.07
CA ASP A 18 -36.39 6.77 -13.94
C ASP A 18 -35.98 6.50 -12.49
N SER A 19 -35.50 5.29 -12.24
CA SER A 19 -34.80 5.00 -11.00
C SER A 19 -33.37 5.45 -11.23
N ASP A 20 -33.08 6.67 -10.78
CA ASP A 20 -31.76 7.06 -10.29
C ASP A 20 -31.32 6.00 -9.28
N ILE A 21 -30.68 4.96 -9.79
CA ILE A 21 -29.79 4.10 -9.02
C ILE A 21 -28.41 4.56 -9.46
N ASP A 22 -28.00 5.71 -8.92
CA ASP A 22 -26.59 5.95 -8.67
C ASP A 22 -26.14 4.81 -7.76
N THR A 23 -25.66 3.76 -8.42
CA THR A 23 -24.93 2.67 -7.82
C THR A 23 -23.65 3.30 -7.29
N GLU A 24 -23.70 3.77 -6.06
CA GLU A 24 -22.52 3.98 -5.25
C GLU A 24 -21.89 2.60 -5.05
N ASN A 25 -21.10 2.17 -6.06
CA ASN A 25 -20.14 1.10 -5.92
C ASN A 25 -19.07 1.64 -4.97
N THR A 26 -19.37 1.61 -3.68
CA THR A 26 -18.36 1.86 -2.65
C THR A 26 -17.38 0.71 -2.75
N ASP A 27 -16.25 0.99 -3.40
CA ASP A 27 -15.05 0.16 -3.47
C ASP A 27 -14.40 0.06 -2.07
N ILE A 28 -15.12 -0.55 -1.13
CA ILE A 28 -14.66 -0.83 0.24
C ILE A 28 -13.64 -1.98 0.21
N GLY A 29 -13.68 -2.82 -0.84
CA GLY A 29 -12.77 -3.93 -1.06
C GLY A 29 -11.34 -3.51 -1.37
N SER A 30 -11.12 -2.60 -2.34
CA SER A 30 -9.75 -2.33 -2.81
C SER A 30 -8.89 -1.53 -1.82
N VAL A 31 -9.50 -0.70 -0.98
CA VAL A 31 -8.76 0.18 -0.07
C VAL A 31 -8.27 -0.58 1.17
N GLN A 32 -9.12 -1.43 1.75
CA GLN A 32 -8.75 -2.31 2.86
C GLN A 32 -7.67 -3.32 2.43
N GLU A 33 -7.79 -3.83 1.21
CA GLU A 33 -6.81 -4.74 0.62
C GLU A 33 -5.44 -4.06 0.44
N LYS A 34 -5.40 -2.84 -0.14
CA LYS A 34 -4.15 -2.06 -0.29
C LYS A 34 -3.42 -1.77 1.02
N HIS A 35 -4.16 -1.40 2.08
CA HIS A 35 -3.57 -1.17 3.41
C HIS A 35 -3.01 -2.46 4.02
N THR A 36 -3.68 -3.59 3.81
CA THR A 36 -3.24 -4.90 4.31
C THR A 36 -1.96 -5.35 3.59
N LEU A 37 -1.87 -5.11 2.28
CA LEU A 37 -0.69 -5.49 1.49
C LEU A 37 0.57 -4.66 1.84
N HIS A 38 0.43 -3.35 2.10
CA HIS A 38 1.54 -2.53 2.63
C HIS A 38 2.07 -3.05 3.97
N ALA A 39 1.16 -3.46 4.86
CA ALA A 39 1.56 -3.98 6.17
C ALA A 39 2.32 -5.32 6.03
N ILE A 40 1.90 -6.19 5.11
CA ILE A 40 2.57 -7.46 4.82
C ILE A 40 3.98 -7.22 4.28
N SER A 41 4.13 -6.38 3.24
CA SER A 41 5.44 -6.14 2.62
C SER A 41 6.42 -5.47 3.59
N SER A 42 5.93 -4.53 4.41
CA SER A 42 6.75 -3.87 5.44
C SER A 42 7.21 -4.85 6.54
N GLU A 43 6.36 -5.79 6.94
CA GLU A 43 6.71 -6.81 7.94
C GLU A 43 7.69 -7.84 7.39
N LYS A 44 7.51 -8.29 6.13
CA LYS A 44 8.45 -9.18 5.43
C LYS A 44 9.84 -8.56 5.38
N LEU A 45 9.94 -7.29 4.97
CA LEU A 45 11.18 -6.52 4.97
C LEU A 45 11.81 -6.44 6.37
N ARG A 46 11.01 -6.15 7.40
CA ARG A 46 11.48 -6.07 8.79
C ARG A 46 12.10 -7.38 9.27
N VAL A 47 11.48 -8.51 8.97
CA VAL A 47 11.97 -9.84 9.36
C VAL A 47 13.29 -10.16 8.65
N ILE A 48 13.36 -9.97 7.32
CA ILE A 48 14.58 -10.21 6.53
C ILE A 48 15.76 -9.40 7.08
N MET A 49 15.53 -8.11 7.35
CA MET A 49 16.55 -7.22 7.88
C MET A 49 16.95 -7.60 9.32
N GLN A 50 16.00 -8.00 10.18
CA GLN A 50 16.31 -8.49 11.52
C GLN A 50 17.14 -9.78 11.48
N ASP A 51 16.84 -10.69 10.55
CA ASP A 51 17.58 -11.92 10.35
C ASP A 51 19.01 -11.67 9.84
N MET A 52 19.20 -10.65 8.99
CA MET A 52 20.52 -10.18 8.58
C MET A 52 21.38 -9.81 9.80
N TYR A 53 20.88 -8.95 10.68
CA TYR A 53 21.64 -8.49 11.85
C TYR A 53 21.76 -9.51 12.98
N SER A 54 20.73 -10.35 13.19
CA SER A 54 20.81 -11.38 14.23
C SER A 54 21.87 -12.44 13.90
N SER A 55 22.10 -12.71 12.61
CA SER A 55 23.21 -13.57 12.16
C SER A 55 24.58 -12.90 12.38
N ALA A 56 24.68 -11.58 12.11
CA ALA A 56 25.86 -10.74 12.32
C ALA A 56 26.28 -10.67 13.80
N TYR A 57 25.31 -10.55 14.72
CA TYR A 57 25.59 -10.27 16.13
C TYR A 57 25.72 -11.54 17.00
N LYS A 58 25.02 -12.64 16.69
CA LYS A 58 25.04 -13.85 17.53
C LYS A 58 26.26 -14.74 17.38
N SER A 59 27.01 -14.58 16.30
CA SER A 59 28.02 -15.59 15.96
C SER A 59 29.35 -15.35 16.68
N GLY A 60 29.81 -14.11 16.87
CA GLY A 60 31.21 -13.89 17.33
C GLY A 60 32.25 -14.64 16.48
N VAL A 61 31.83 -15.13 15.31
CA VAL A 61 32.60 -15.92 14.36
C VAL A 61 33.03 -14.93 13.27
N PRO A 62 34.33 -14.88 12.91
CA PRO A 62 34.87 -13.98 11.90
C PRO A 62 34.33 -14.15 10.48
N ASP A 63 33.43 -15.11 10.24
CA ASP A 63 32.87 -15.40 8.91
C ASP A 63 31.88 -14.32 8.43
N LEU A 64 31.56 -13.36 9.31
CA LEU A 64 30.81 -12.13 9.00
C LEU A 64 31.71 -10.89 8.94
N GLN A 65 33.03 -11.07 8.83
CA GLN A 65 33.90 -9.95 8.42
C GLN A 65 33.60 -9.44 7.01
N ASP A 66 32.85 -10.19 6.19
CA ASP A 66 32.52 -9.83 4.81
C ASP A 66 31.10 -9.28 4.58
N GLY A 67 30.19 -9.33 5.58
CA GLY A 67 28.87 -8.69 5.49
C GLY A 67 27.91 -9.22 4.41
N LYS A 68 28.19 -10.37 3.78
CA LYS A 68 27.40 -10.90 2.65
C LYS A 68 26.22 -11.76 3.08
N MET A 69 25.11 -11.66 2.35
CA MET A 69 23.89 -12.45 2.51
C MET A 69 23.90 -13.67 1.57
N SER A 70 23.15 -14.73 1.89
CA SER A 70 22.94 -15.81 0.91
C SER A 70 22.14 -15.29 -0.29
N GLU A 71 22.35 -15.89 -1.46
CA GLU A 71 21.61 -15.50 -2.68
C GLU A 71 20.09 -15.61 -2.48
N GLU A 72 19.62 -16.65 -1.78
CA GLU A 72 18.21 -16.82 -1.41
C GLU A 72 17.67 -15.64 -0.60
N LYS A 73 18.37 -15.25 0.48
CA LYS A 73 17.93 -14.12 1.31
C LYS A 73 18.03 -12.78 0.57
N MET A 74 18.98 -12.63 -0.35
CA MET A 74 19.05 -11.44 -1.20
C MET A 74 17.85 -11.40 -2.16
N ALA A 75 17.47 -12.53 -2.73
CA ALA A 75 16.28 -12.62 -3.57
C ALA A 75 15.00 -12.28 -2.76
N ASP A 76 14.88 -12.79 -1.54
CA ASP A 76 13.76 -12.44 -0.64
C ASP A 76 13.73 -10.94 -0.32
N LEU A 77 14.91 -10.33 -0.11
CA LEU A 77 15.03 -8.89 0.12
C LEU A 77 14.57 -8.10 -1.11
N ILE A 78 15.07 -8.45 -2.30
CA ILE A 78 14.68 -7.81 -3.56
C ILE A 78 13.16 -7.88 -3.73
N GLU A 79 12.56 -9.06 -3.57
CA GLU A 79 11.12 -9.24 -3.69
C GLU A 79 10.34 -8.37 -2.69
N ALA A 80 10.75 -8.35 -1.41
CA ALA A 80 10.10 -7.53 -0.39
C ALA A 80 10.21 -6.02 -0.69
N VAL A 81 11.35 -5.58 -1.25
CA VAL A 81 11.57 -4.18 -1.65
C VAL A 81 10.71 -3.81 -2.86
N GLU A 82 10.61 -4.69 -3.86
CA GLU A 82 9.76 -4.49 -5.04
C GLU A 82 8.27 -4.39 -4.67
N GLU A 83 7.79 -5.29 -3.81
CA GLU A 83 6.42 -5.23 -3.28
C GLU A 83 6.16 -3.91 -2.54
N LEU A 84 7.10 -3.48 -1.68
CA LEU A 84 6.98 -2.22 -0.94
C LEU A 84 7.00 -1.01 -1.87
N LEU A 85 7.86 -1.01 -2.90
CA LEU A 85 7.94 0.06 -3.89
C LEU A 85 6.60 0.24 -4.61
N PHE A 86 6.01 -0.86 -5.08
CA PHE A 86 4.69 -0.87 -5.71
C PHE A 86 3.61 -0.29 -4.77
N HIS A 87 3.58 -0.72 -3.51
CA HIS A 87 2.61 -0.18 -2.54
C HIS A 87 2.85 1.30 -2.21
N ALA A 88 4.11 1.74 -2.10
CA ALA A 88 4.44 3.12 -1.85
C ALA A 88 4.01 4.04 -3.00
N GLU A 89 4.14 3.58 -4.25
CA GLU A 89 3.64 4.29 -5.43
C GLU A 89 2.11 4.45 -5.37
N LEU A 90 1.39 3.36 -5.07
CA LEU A 90 -0.07 3.39 -4.92
C LEU A 90 -0.51 4.32 -3.78
N LEU A 91 0.21 4.35 -2.65
CA LEU A 91 -0.09 5.25 -1.54
C LEU A 91 0.13 6.72 -1.90
N SER A 92 1.16 7.01 -2.70
CA SER A 92 1.51 8.39 -3.10
C SER A 92 0.50 9.00 -4.07
N THR A 93 -0.14 8.16 -4.90
CA THR A 93 -1.10 8.58 -5.93
C THR A 93 -2.55 8.35 -5.53
N GLY A 94 -2.80 7.47 -4.56
CA GLY A 94 -4.12 7.07 -4.10
C GLY A 94 -4.82 8.04 -3.15
N GLN A 95 -6.06 7.69 -2.83
CA GLN A 95 -6.81 8.31 -1.74
C GLN A 95 -6.64 7.45 -0.48
N PRO A 96 -6.21 8.02 0.67
CA PRO A 96 -6.13 7.28 1.91
C PRO A 96 -7.51 6.81 2.37
N SER A 97 -7.56 5.67 3.06
CA SER A 97 -8.79 5.09 3.62
C SER A 97 -9.46 5.94 4.68
N VAL A 98 -8.68 6.83 5.31
CA VAL A 98 -9.13 7.76 6.34
C VAL A 98 -9.44 9.12 5.72
N LYS A 99 -10.49 9.78 6.24
CA LYS A 99 -10.87 11.13 5.80
C LYS A 99 -9.86 12.14 6.34
N LEU A 100 -8.95 12.58 5.49
CA LEU A 100 -7.95 13.60 5.80
C LEU A 100 -8.42 14.98 5.34
N ASN A 101 -8.08 16.03 6.09
CA ASN A 101 -8.18 17.39 5.55
C ASN A 101 -7.08 17.65 4.50
N GLU A 102 -7.14 18.79 3.80
CA GLU A 102 -6.22 19.10 2.70
C GLU A 102 -4.74 19.08 3.11
N THR A 103 -4.41 19.65 4.27
CA THR A 103 -3.05 19.66 4.81
C THR A 103 -2.58 18.26 5.20
N GLU A 104 -3.45 17.48 5.83
CA GLU A 104 -3.17 16.09 6.19
C GLU A 104 -2.96 15.22 4.95
N LEU A 105 -3.79 15.39 3.91
CA LEU A 105 -3.67 14.67 2.65
C LEU A 105 -2.37 15.01 1.91
N ALA A 106 -2.02 16.29 1.86
CA ALA A 106 -0.74 16.73 1.28
C ALA A 106 0.45 16.12 2.05
N THR A 107 0.39 16.13 3.39
CA THR A 107 1.42 15.53 4.25
C THR A 107 1.52 14.01 4.05
N PHE A 108 0.37 13.32 3.98
CA PHE A 108 0.31 11.89 3.73
C PHE A 108 0.97 11.51 2.40
N ARG A 109 0.61 12.21 1.31
CA ARG A 109 1.20 11.98 -0.01
C ARG A 109 2.69 12.26 -0.05
N ALA A 110 3.15 13.32 0.61
CA ALA A 110 4.58 13.62 0.72
C ALA A 110 5.35 12.50 1.45
N MET A 111 4.81 12.00 2.56
CA MET A 111 5.41 10.87 3.29
C MET A 111 5.42 9.59 2.46
N ALA A 112 4.35 9.29 1.72
CA ALA A 112 4.31 8.15 0.81
C ALA A 112 5.32 8.28 -0.34
N GLY A 113 5.50 9.48 -0.90
CA GLY A 113 6.53 9.76 -1.91
C GLY A 113 7.96 9.60 -1.35
N GLN A 114 8.19 10.00 -0.10
CA GLN A 114 9.46 9.74 0.57
C GLN A 114 9.69 8.23 0.76
N LEU A 115 8.67 7.49 1.18
CA LEU A 115 8.75 6.02 1.30
C LEU A 115 9.11 5.36 -0.03
N TYR A 116 8.48 5.78 -1.13
CA TYR A 116 8.81 5.32 -2.48
C TYR A 116 10.29 5.58 -2.82
N THR A 117 10.79 6.77 -2.51
CA THR A 117 12.19 7.13 -2.78
C THR A 117 13.17 6.27 -1.98
N GLU A 118 12.90 6.03 -0.69
CA GLU A 118 13.75 5.18 0.15
C GLU A 118 13.69 3.71 -0.30
N ALA A 119 12.53 3.21 -0.71
CA ALA A 119 12.37 1.87 -1.27
C ALA A 119 13.16 1.71 -2.59
N LEU A 120 13.09 2.70 -3.48
CA LEU A 120 13.84 2.71 -4.74
C LEU A 120 15.36 2.73 -4.49
N ASN A 121 15.81 3.53 -3.52
CA ASN A 121 17.21 3.54 -3.12
C ASN A 121 17.65 2.17 -2.58
N LEU A 122 16.82 1.53 -1.75
CA LEU A 122 17.13 0.19 -1.24
C LEU A 122 17.18 -0.85 -2.37
N GLN A 123 16.27 -0.78 -3.35
CA GLN A 123 16.26 -1.65 -4.53
C GLN A 123 17.59 -1.55 -5.30
N GLN A 124 18.03 -0.33 -5.60
CA GLN A 124 19.29 -0.11 -6.31
C GLN A 124 20.48 -0.73 -5.55
N LEU A 125 20.54 -0.54 -4.22
CA LEU A 125 21.62 -1.10 -3.41
C LEU A 125 21.61 -2.64 -3.41
N THR A 126 20.43 -3.25 -3.46
CA THR A 126 20.29 -4.71 -3.58
C THR A 126 20.72 -5.25 -4.95
N GLU A 127 20.44 -4.52 -6.03
CA GLU A 127 20.90 -4.87 -7.38
C GLU A 127 22.43 -4.81 -7.52
N TYR A 128 23.07 -3.84 -6.85
CA TYR A 128 24.52 -3.70 -6.84
C TYR A 128 25.22 -4.54 -5.77
N TYR A 129 24.48 -5.29 -4.94
CA TYR A 129 25.02 -6.05 -3.82
C TYR A 129 25.89 -5.19 -2.87
N ASP A 130 25.52 -3.92 -2.65
CA ASP A 130 26.24 -3.03 -1.72
C ASP A 130 25.75 -3.23 -0.28
N TYR A 131 26.19 -4.35 0.31
CA TYR A 131 25.77 -4.80 1.64
C TYR A 131 26.03 -3.77 2.75
N HIS A 132 27.08 -2.95 2.62
CA HIS A 132 27.41 -1.93 3.63
C HIS A 132 26.43 -0.76 3.61
N ALA A 133 25.84 -0.46 2.45
CA ALA A 133 24.88 0.63 2.29
C ALA A 133 23.42 0.20 2.54
N ILE A 134 23.12 -1.10 2.42
CA ILE A 134 21.78 -1.67 2.66
C ILE A 134 21.28 -1.35 4.07
N GLU A 135 22.14 -1.46 5.09
CA GLU A 135 21.74 -1.19 6.48
C GLU A 135 21.28 0.26 6.72
N PRO A 136 22.12 1.27 6.47
CA PRO A 136 21.71 2.67 6.61
C PRO A 136 20.50 3.04 5.74
N ALA A 137 20.35 2.42 4.57
CA ALA A 137 19.20 2.65 3.69
C ALA A 137 17.90 2.10 4.30
N TYR A 138 17.93 0.88 4.83
CA TYR A 138 16.79 0.31 5.53
C TYR A 138 16.41 1.13 6.77
N GLU A 139 17.38 1.64 7.54
CA GLU A 139 17.07 2.48 8.71
C GLU A 139 16.28 3.73 8.32
N ARG A 140 16.67 4.44 7.25
CA ARG A 140 15.93 5.61 6.74
C ARG A 140 14.53 5.25 6.27
N LEU A 141 14.40 4.15 5.54
CA LEU A 141 13.11 3.61 5.12
C LEU A 141 12.22 3.34 6.34
N ASN A 142 12.73 2.64 7.35
CA ASN A 142 11.98 2.31 8.57
C ASN A 142 11.59 3.57 9.37
N GLN A 143 12.46 4.58 9.46
CA GLN A 143 12.10 5.86 10.08
C GLN A 143 10.96 6.57 9.33
N THR A 144 10.93 6.47 8.00
CA THR A 144 9.83 7.00 7.18
C THR A 144 8.51 6.28 7.49
N CYS A 145 8.54 4.94 7.60
CA CYS A 145 7.38 4.14 8.01
C CYS A 145 6.87 4.56 9.42
N ILE A 146 7.77 4.69 10.38
CA ILE A 146 7.45 5.10 11.76
C ILE A 146 6.82 6.49 11.78
N ALA A 147 7.42 7.46 11.09
CA ALA A 147 6.92 8.83 11.04
C ALA A 147 5.53 8.90 10.42
N CYS A 148 5.28 8.20 9.31
CA CYS A 148 3.96 8.14 8.67
C CYS A 148 2.92 7.50 9.61
N HIS A 149 3.24 6.35 10.21
CA HIS A 149 2.33 5.66 11.12
C HIS A 149 2.02 6.48 12.38
N ASN A 150 2.98 7.20 12.94
CA ASN A 150 2.75 8.08 14.09
C ASN A 150 1.74 9.19 13.78
N LEU A 151 1.71 9.68 12.55
CA LEU A 151 0.80 10.74 12.13
C LEU A 151 -0.59 10.21 11.77
N PHE A 152 -0.70 9.03 11.16
CA PHE A 152 -1.94 8.60 10.48
C PHE A 152 -2.52 7.26 10.93
N ARG A 153 -1.79 6.38 11.64
CA ARG A 153 -2.27 5.01 11.95
C ARG A 153 -3.50 4.99 12.88
N ASN A 154 -3.62 5.96 13.78
CA ASN A 154 -4.68 6.03 14.79
C ASN A 154 -5.69 7.16 14.53
N LYS A 155 -5.72 7.70 13.31
CA LYS A 155 -6.66 8.75 12.91
C LYS A 155 -7.97 8.15 12.40
#